data_AF-A0A645DNA4-F1
#
_entry.id   AF-A0A645DNA4-F1
#
_cell.length_a   1.000
_cell.length_b   1.000
_cell.length_c   1.000
_cell.angle_alpha   90.00
_cell.angle_beta   90.00
_cell.angle_gamma   90.00
#
_symmetry.space_group_name_H-M   'P 1'
#
loop_
_entity.id
_entity.type
_entity.pdbx_description
1 polymer ?
#
loop_
_entity_poly.entity_id
_entity_poly.type
_entity_poly.pdbx_seq_one_letter_code
_entity_poly.pdbx_strand_id
1 'polypeptide(L)'
;MSLGHWDSHLRKIAHSYKKNHDTLIQCIDTQMENKVVIHGKNAGLHILLEFKHGLTEVEAINRAKEVGVKVYPVAPYFINPKSYKNNMVCIGFSGMSEESILQGIALLKDAWFNK
;
A
#
# COMPACT_ATOMS: atom_id res chain seq x y z
N MET A 1 -35.62 -19.55 -2.93
CA MET A 1 -34.50 -19.53 -3.90
C MET A 1 -33.76 -18.22 -3.73
N SER A 2 -32.57 -18.21 -3.13
CA SER A 2 -31.72 -17.02 -3.02
C SER A 2 -31.11 -16.74 -4.39
N LEU A 3 -31.53 -15.67 -5.05
CA LEU A 3 -31.29 -15.34 -6.47
C LEU A 3 -29.81 -15.12 -6.92
N GLY A 4 -28.79 -15.67 -6.24
CA GLY A 4 -27.38 -15.57 -6.66
C GLY A 4 -26.81 -14.14 -6.73
N HIS A 5 -27.58 -13.15 -6.27
CA HIS A 5 -27.19 -11.75 -6.26
C HIS A 5 -25.96 -11.49 -5.37
N TRP A 6 -25.84 -12.26 -4.29
CA TRP A 6 -24.66 -12.23 -3.41
C TRP A 6 -23.39 -12.64 -4.15
N ASP A 7 -23.40 -13.77 -4.85
CA ASP A 7 -22.22 -14.27 -5.57
C ASP A 7 -21.83 -13.37 -6.76
N SER A 8 -22.81 -12.79 -7.44
CA SER A 8 -22.56 -11.80 -8.50
C SER A 8 -21.94 -10.52 -7.93
N HIS A 9 -22.47 -10.03 -6.81
CA HIS A 9 -21.96 -8.84 -6.13
C HIS A 9 -20.53 -9.05 -5.61
N LEU A 10 -20.26 -10.19 -4.96
CA LEU A 10 -18.92 -10.56 -4.49
C LEU A 10 -17.91 -10.62 -5.64
N ARG A 11 -18.28 -11.21 -6.79
CA ARG A 11 -17.40 -11.25 -7.96
C ARG A 11 -17.06 -9.85 -8.48
N LYS A 12 -18.04 -8.94 -8.53
CA LYS A 12 -17.80 -7.55 -8.93
C LYS A 12 -16.84 -6.84 -7.98
N ILE A 13 -17.06 -6.98 -6.67
CA ILE A 13 -16.19 -6.38 -5.64
C ILE A 13 -14.77 -6.95 -5.72
N ALA A 14 -14.65 -8.29 -5.79
CA ALA A 14 -13.35 -8.95 -5.88
C ALA A 14 -12.57 -8.52 -7.14
N HIS A 15 -13.26 -8.35 -8.27
CA HIS A 15 -12.63 -7.86 -9.50
C HIS A 15 -12.09 -6.43 -9.34
N SER A 16 -12.87 -5.53 -8.73
CA SER A 16 -12.40 -4.15 -8.47
C SER A 16 -11.19 -4.12 -7.54
N TYR A 17 -11.18 -4.92 -6.46
CA TYR A 17 -10.04 -4.99 -5.56
C TYR A 17 -8.80 -5.60 -6.22
N LYS A 18 -8.99 -6.63 -7.04
CA LYS A 18 -7.89 -7.19 -7.84
C LYS A 18 -7.29 -6.14 -8.77
N LYS A 19 -8.13 -5.39 -9.49
CA LYS A 19 -7.66 -4.33 -10.40
C LYS A 19 -6.85 -3.27 -9.65
N ASN A 20 -7.37 -2.76 -8.54
CA ASN A 20 -6.67 -1.78 -7.70
C ASN A 20 -5.35 -2.33 -7.14
N HIS A 21 -5.36 -3.58 -6.68
CA HIS A 21 -4.17 -4.26 -6.20
C HIS A 21 -3.10 -4.32 -7.30
N ASP A 22 -3.45 -4.82 -8.48
CA ASP A 22 -2.51 -5.00 -9.58
C ASP A 22 -1.96 -3.64 -10.06
N THR A 23 -2.80 -2.61 -10.14
CA THR A 23 -2.37 -1.23 -10.44
C THR A 23 -1.40 -0.70 -9.38
N LEU A 24 -1.69 -0.91 -8.09
CA LEU A 24 -0.81 -0.47 -6.99
C LEU A 24 0.56 -1.14 -7.08
N ILE A 25 0.60 -2.46 -7.21
CA ILE A 25 1.84 -3.23 -7.31
C ILE A 25 2.66 -2.77 -8.51
N GLN A 26 2.03 -2.67 -9.69
CA GLN A 26 2.70 -2.21 -10.90
C GLN A 26 3.25 -0.80 -10.75
N CYS A 27 2.49 0.11 -10.16
CA CYS A 27 2.91 1.50 -9.95
C CYS A 27 4.12 1.59 -9.01
N ILE A 28 4.12 0.83 -7.91
CA ILE A 28 5.26 0.78 -6.98
C ILE A 28 6.48 0.15 -7.65
N ASP A 29 6.33 -1.01 -8.29
CA ASP A 29 7.43 -1.72 -8.94
C ASP A 29 8.08 -0.85 -10.05
N THR A 30 7.29 -0.03 -10.77
CA THR A 30 7.80 0.87 -11.82
C THR A 30 8.39 2.18 -11.31
N GLN A 31 7.85 2.76 -10.24
CA GLN A 31 8.27 4.09 -9.77
C GLN A 31 9.31 4.06 -8.65
N MET A 32 9.31 2.99 -7.85
CA MET A 32 10.15 2.84 -6.66
C MET A 32 11.19 1.74 -6.81
N GLU A 33 11.03 0.86 -7.80
CA GLU A 33 11.98 -0.17 -8.24
C GLU A 33 12.73 -0.84 -7.07
N ASN A 34 14.07 -0.74 -7.07
CA ASN A 34 14.95 -1.37 -6.11
C ASN A 34 14.99 -0.69 -4.74
N LYS A 35 14.24 0.40 -4.51
CA LYS A 35 14.26 1.13 -3.24
C LYS A 35 13.37 0.51 -2.16
N VAL A 36 12.42 -0.33 -2.58
CA VAL A 36 11.41 -0.93 -1.70
C VAL A 36 11.26 -2.44 -1.91
N VAL A 37 10.64 -3.11 -0.94
CA VAL A 37 10.19 -4.50 -1.03
C VAL A 37 8.71 -4.52 -0.65
N ILE A 38 7.89 -5.20 -1.45
CA ILE A 38 6.46 -5.34 -1.18
C ILE A 38 6.20 -6.69 -0.53
N HIS A 39 5.53 -6.68 0.62
CA HIS A 39 5.01 -7.88 1.28
C HIS A 39 3.48 -7.93 1.16
N GLY A 40 2.93 -9.14 1.02
CA GLY A 40 1.49 -9.35 0.92
C GLY A 40 0.90 -9.27 -0.51
N LYS A 41 1.69 -9.57 -1.56
CA LYS A 41 1.28 -9.48 -2.98
C LYS A 41 0.11 -10.39 -3.41
N ASN A 42 -0.37 -11.32 -2.56
CA ASN A 42 -1.22 -12.43 -3.01
C ASN A 42 -2.64 -12.45 -2.44
N ALA A 43 -2.97 -11.58 -1.46
CA ALA A 43 -4.33 -11.47 -0.95
C ALA A 43 -4.46 -10.26 0.01
N GLY A 44 -5.65 -9.65 0.03
CA GLY A 44 -6.02 -8.66 1.03
C GLY A 44 -6.50 -7.34 0.43
N LEU A 45 -6.54 -6.33 1.30
CA LEU A 45 -6.98 -4.97 1.01
C LEU A 45 -5.89 -3.92 1.31
N HIS A 46 -4.70 -4.41 1.65
CA HIS A 46 -3.51 -3.62 1.95
C HIS A 46 -2.25 -4.42 1.60
N ILE A 47 -1.13 -3.72 1.46
CA ILE A 47 0.21 -4.27 1.35
C ILE A 47 1.11 -3.66 2.44
N LEU A 48 2.21 -4.33 2.75
CA LEU A 48 3.30 -3.72 3.51
C LEU A 48 4.41 -3.35 2.55
N LEU A 49 4.92 -2.12 2.68
CA LEU A 49 6.01 -1.60 1.89
C LEU A 49 7.22 -1.41 2.79
N GLU A 50 8.26 -2.21 2.57
CA GLU A 50 9.55 -2.13 3.28
C GLU A 50 10.52 -1.25 2.50
N PHE A 51 11.10 -0.27 3.18
CA PHE A 51 12.16 0.59 2.64
C PHE A 51 13.51 -0.10 2.82
N LYS A 52 14.29 -0.21 1.74
CA LYS A 52 15.61 -0.84 1.81
C LYS A 52 16.66 0.04 2.48
N HIS A 53 16.52 1.37 2.40
CA HIS A 53 17.54 2.30 2.90
C HIS A 53 16.94 3.58 3.49
N GLY A 54 17.45 3.98 4.65
CA GLY A 54 17.46 5.37 5.12
C GLY A 54 16.13 6.00 5.56
N LEU A 55 15.00 5.29 5.44
CA LEU A 55 13.69 5.82 5.82
C LEU A 55 13.04 4.97 6.90
N THR A 56 12.81 5.58 8.06
CA THR A 56 12.06 4.94 9.14
C THR A 56 10.56 5.02 8.90
N GLU A 57 9.78 4.16 9.57
CA GLU A 57 8.30 4.18 9.53
C GLU A 57 7.74 5.57 9.86
N VAL A 58 8.25 6.20 10.93
CA VAL A 58 7.78 7.51 11.38
C VAL A 58 8.08 8.59 10.35
N GLU A 59 9.28 8.60 9.77
CA GLU A 59 9.64 9.54 8.72
C GLU A 59 8.81 9.33 7.46
N ALA A 60 8.60 8.08 7.05
CA ALA A 60 7.79 7.74 5.89
C ALA A 60 6.34 8.24 6.05
N ILE A 61 5.74 8.03 7.23
CA ILE A 61 4.38 8.51 7.54
C ILE A 61 4.33 10.03 7.52
N ASN A 62 5.30 10.71 8.13
CA ASN A 62 5.31 12.17 8.18
C ASN A 62 5.48 12.78 6.78
N ARG A 63 6.43 12.30 5.98
CA ARG A 63 6.66 12.77 4.61
C ARG A 63 5.45 12.50 3.71
N ALA A 64 4.79 11.35 3.86
CA ALA A 64 3.55 11.05 3.13
C ALA A 64 2.44 12.06 3.49
N LYS A 65 2.28 12.37 4.79
CA LYS A 65 1.28 13.32 5.28
C LYS A 65 1.50 14.73 4.74
N GLU A 66 2.75 15.17 4.59
CA GLU A 66 3.10 16.49 4.02
C GLU A 66 2.60 16.67 2.58
N VAL A 67 2.53 15.58 1.80
CA VAL A 67 2.00 15.59 0.43
C VAL A 67 0.53 15.17 0.35
N GLY A 68 -0.17 15.14 1.48
CA GLY A 68 -1.60 14.82 1.55
C GLY A 68 -1.94 13.33 1.40
N VAL A 69 -0.94 12.44 1.47
CA VAL A 69 -1.15 10.99 1.38
C VAL A 69 -1.09 10.34 2.75
N LYS A 70 -2.08 9.51 3.07
CA LYS A 70 -2.14 8.79 4.34
C LYS A 70 -1.63 7.36 4.18
N VAL A 71 -0.58 7.01 4.92
CA VAL A 71 -0.10 5.64 5.12
C VAL A 71 -0.12 5.30 6.61
N TYR A 72 -0.08 4.01 6.95
CA TYR A 72 -0.29 3.54 8.31
C TYR A 72 0.95 2.87 8.90
N PRO A 73 1.17 2.96 10.21
CA PRO A 73 2.26 2.25 10.87
C PRO A 73 2.01 0.74 10.87
N VAL A 74 3.10 -0.03 10.80
CA VAL A 74 3.13 -1.48 10.92
C VAL A 74 3.51 -1.90 12.34
N ALA A 75 4.28 -1.08 13.08
CA ALA A 75 4.75 -1.37 14.43
C ALA A 75 3.68 -1.95 15.39
N PRO A 76 2.43 -1.45 15.43
CA PRO A 76 1.40 -1.97 16.34
C PRO A 76 1.01 -3.43 16.10
N TYR A 77 1.31 -3.98 14.92
CA TYR A 77 0.93 -5.34 14.55
C TYR A 77 2.02 -6.38 14.86
N PHE A 78 3.21 -5.95 15.31
CA PHE A 78 4.28 -6.87 15.70
C PHE A 78 4.11 -7.35 17.15
N ILE A 79 3.94 -8.67 17.34
CA ILE A 79 3.88 -9.29 18.68
C ILE A 79 5.15 -9.02 19.49
N ASN A 80 6.32 -9.08 18.83
CA ASN A 80 7.60 -8.69 19.41
C ASN A 80 8.10 -7.40 18.74
N PRO A 81 7.99 -6.24 19.40
CA PRO A 81 8.46 -4.98 18.82
C PRO A 81 9.96 -4.98 18.48
N LYS A 82 10.77 -5.76 19.21
CA LYS A 82 12.23 -5.82 18.97
C LYS A 82 12.61 -6.51 17.66
N SER A 83 11.72 -7.31 17.06
CA SER A 83 11.99 -7.94 15.76
C SER A 83 11.64 -7.05 14.57
N TYR A 84 10.99 -5.90 14.80
CA TYR A 84 10.64 -4.98 13.74
C TYR A 84 11.79 -4.00 13.46
N LYS A 85 12.19 -3.90 12.19
CA LYS A 85 13.27 -3.02 11.73
C LYS A 85 12.87 -1.53 11.64
N ASN A 86 11.61 -1.19 11.95
CA ASN A 86 11.10 0.18 11.90
C ASN A 86 11.22 0.86 10.52
N ASN A 87 11.11 0.09 9.44
CA ASN A 87 11.32 0.52 8.06
C ASN A 87 10.17 0.13 7.12
N MET A 88 8.96 -0.08 7.63
CA MET A 88 7.80 -0.46 6.84
C MET A 88 6.62 0.49 7.05
N VAL A 89 5.77 0.60 6.03
CA VAL A 89 4.44 1.21 6.14
C VAL A 89 3.38 0.28 5.55
N CYS A 90 2.17 0.39 6.06
CA CYS A 90 1.00 -0.29 5.51
C CYS A 90 0.24 0.66 4.57
N ILE A 91 -0.04 0.20 3.35
CA ILE A 91 -0.77 0.93 2.31
C ILE A 91 -2.06 0.19 2.03
N GLY A 92 -3.19 0.79 2.39
CA GLY A 92 -4.53 0.28 2.07
C GLY A 92 -5.01 0.78 0.71
N PHE A 93 -5.74 -0.08 -0.02
CA PHE A 93 -6.27 0.23 -1.35
C PHE A 93 -7.76 -0.15 -1.53
N SER A 94 -8.40 -0.65 -0.47
CA SER A 94 -9.84 -0.91 -0.47
C SER A 94 -10.63 0.37 -0.70
N GLY A 95 -11.30 0.47 -1.85
CA GLY A 95 -12.17 1.61 -2.17
C GLY A 95 -11.47 2.81 -2.82
N MET A 96 -10.21 2.69 -3.22
CA MET A 96 -9.55 3.72 -4.04
C MET A 96 -9.89 3.54 -5.52
N SER A 97 -9.86 4.61 -6.31
CA SER A 97 -9.83 4.49 -7.77
C SER A 97 -8.39 4.27 -8.26
N GLU A 98 -8.23 3.69 -9.45
CA GLU A 98 -6.91 3.56 -10.10
C GLU A 98 -6.21 4.91 -10.23
N GLU A 99 -6.94 5.97 -10.59
CA GLU A 99 -6.38 7.32 -10.72
C GLU A 99 -5.81 7.83 -9.38
N SER A 100 -6.54 7.65 -8.28
CA SER A 100 -6.06 8.03 -6.95
C SER A 100 -4.83 7.21 -6.53
N ILE A 101 -4.76 5.94 -6.92
CA ILE A 101 -3.57 5.10 -6.67
C ILE A 101 -2.37 5.64 -7.44
N LEU A 102 -2.52 5.91 -8.73
CA LEU A 102 -1.44 6.43 -9.58
C LEU A 102 -0.90 7.77 -9.06
N GLN A 103 -1.79 8.70 -8.74
CA GLN A 103 -1.42 10.01 -8.19
C GLN A 103 -0.77 9.88 -6.81
N GLY A 104 -1.35 9.06 -5.93
CA GLY A 104 -0.83 8.83 -4.58
C GLY A 104 0.58 8.24 -4.59
N ILE A 105 0.83 7.22 -5.41
CA ILE A 105 2.16 6.61 -5.53
C ILE A 105 3.20 7.59 -6.10
N ALA A 106 2.82 8.43 -7.06
CA ALA A 106 3.73 9.46 -7.59
C ALA A 106 4.15 10.46 -6.50
N LEU A 107 3.18 10.97 -5.72
CA LEU A 107 3.44 11.86 -4.59
C LEU A 107 4.33 11.20 -3.52
N LEU A 108 4.05 9.94 -3.20
CA LEU A 108 4.84 9.19 -2.22
C LEU A 108 6.28 8.96 -2.69
N LYS A 109 6.48 8.62 -3.97
CA LYS A 109 7.81 8.44 -4.55
C LYS A 109 8.64 9.72 -4.41
N ASP A 110 8.06 10.88 -4.73
CA ASP A 110 8.75 12.15 -4.58
C ASP A 110 9.02 12.50 -3.11
N ALA A 111 8.03 12.36 -2.24
CA ALA A 111 8.17 12.65 -0.81
C ALA A 111 9.23 11.78 -0.12
N TRP A 112 9.34 10.51 -0.50
CA TRP A 112 10.26 9.58 0.15
C TRP A 112 11.67 9.61 -0.42
N PHE A 113 11.86 9.88 -1.72
CA PHE A 113 13.15 9.66 -2.38
C PHE A 113 13.76 10.87 -3.09
N ASN A 114 13.04 11.98 -3.26
CA ASN A 114 13.51 13.16 -4.01
C ASN A 114 13.66 14.41 -3.12
N LYS A 115 13.80 14.23 -1.81
CA LYS A 115 14.16 15.28 -0.84
C LYS A 115 15.64 15.21 -0.49
#